data_AF-A0A8T6M1A5-F1
#
_entry.id   AF-A0A8T6M1A5-F1
#
_cell.length_a   1.000
_cell.length_b   1.000
_cell.length_c   1.000
_cell.angle_alpha   90.00
_cell.angle_beta   90.00
_cell.angle_gamma   90.00
#
_symmetry.space_group_name_H-M   'P 1'
#
loop_
_entity.id
_entity.type
_entity.pdbx_description
1 polymer ?
#
loop_
_entity_poly.entity_id
_entity_poly.type
_entity_poly.pdbx_seq_one_letter_code
_entity_poly.pdbx_strand_id
1 'polypeptide(L)' 'MTRKCIYCNQAVSDDSVIDFCDSCGIRVWGDKMFRTIKESMEGARANGTLCNSEL' A
#
# COMPACT_ATOMS: atom_id res chain seq x y z
N MET A 1 3.44 16.39 -3.53
CA MET A 1 3.29 16.41 -2.06
C MET A 1 3.63 15.02 -1.60
N THR A 2 4.63 14.84 -0.75
CA THR A 2 5.02 13.49 -0.29
C THR A 2 3.89 12.87 0.52
N ARG A 3 3.40 11.70 0.09
CA ARG A 3 2.44 10.91 0.87
C ARG A 3 3.01 10.54 2.23
N LYS A 4 2.13 10.41 3.22
CA LYS A 4 2.50 10.09 4.59
C LYS A 4 1.78 8.82 5.04
N CYS A 5 2.50 8.00 5.80
CA CYS A 5 1.96 6.81 6.43
C CYS A 5 0.82 7.19 7.38
N ILE A 6 -0.37 6.61 7.18
CA ILE A 6 -1.56 6.87 8.01
C ILE A 6 -1.38 6.50 9.49
N TYR A 7 -0.38 5.67 9.83
CA TYR A 7 -0.14 5.22 11.21
C TYR A 7 0.93 6.02 11.95
N CYS A 8 1.98 6.47 11.27
CA CYS A 8 3.13 7.09 11.94
C CYS A 8 3.61 8.39 11.29
N ASN A 9 2.91 8.89 10.27
CA ASN A 9 3.21 10.13 9.55
C ASN A 9 4.58 10.19 8.85
N GLN A 10 5.33 9.09 8.81
CA GLN A 10 6.58 9.05 8.03
C GLN A 10 6.29 9.14 6.54
N ALA A 11 7.26 9.64 5.77
CA ALA A 11 7.15 9.71 4.32
C ALA A 11 6.93 8.32 3.71
N VAL A 12 6.00 8.25 2.76
CA VAL A 12 5.74 7.10 1.90
C VAL A 12 5.93 7.56 0.46
N SER A 13 6.47 6.69 -0.39
CA SER A 13 6.67 7.00 -1.81
C SER A 13 5.36 7.37 -2.49
N ASP A 14 5.41 8.40 -3.32
CA ASP A 14 4.27 8.80 -4.17
C ASP A 14 3.93 7.73 -5.23
N ASP A 15 4.79 6.74 -5.43
CA ASP A 15 4.55 5.56 -6.29
C ASP A 15 4.03 4.32 -5.53
N SER A 16 3.80 4.41 -4.21
CA SER A 16 3.35 3.24 -3.43
C SER A 16 1.87 2.91 -3.67
N VAL A 17 1.51 1.63 -3.81
CA VAL A 17 0.09 1.22 -3.84
C VAL A 17 -0.63 1.31 -2.48
N ILE A 18 0.11 1.61 -1.41
CA ILE A 18 -0.40 1.68 -0.03
C ILE A 18 -0.13 3.05 0.59
N ASP A 19 -0.98 3.44 1.53
CA ASP A 19 -0.86 4.71 2.28
C ASP A 19 -0.23 4.53 3.67
N PHE A 20 0.47 3.42 3.88
CA PHE A 20 1.22 3.13 5.10
C PHE A 20 2.61 2.59 4.77
N CYS A 21 3.55 2.79 5.67
CA CYS A 21 4.90 2.29 5.53
C CYS A 21 4.98 0.78 5.83
N ASP A 22 6.04 0.14 5.31
CA ASP A 22 6.29 -1.28 5.49
C ASP A 22 6.37 -1.68 6.98
N SER A 23 7.03 -0.86 7.83
CA SER A 23 7.14 -1.17 9.26
C SER A 23 5.81 -1.16 10.00
N CYS A 24 4.89 -0.25 9.64
CA CYS A 24 3.55 -0.24 10.25
C CYS A 24 2.70 -1.37 9.68
N GLY A 25 2.80 -1.64 8.38
CA GLY A 25 2.07 -2.74 7.76
C GLY A 25 2.46 -4.11 8.34
N ILE A 26 3.75 -4.38 8.46
CA ILE A 26 4.25 -5.61 9.09
C ILE A 26 3.79 -5.70 10.56
N ARG A 27 3.76 -4.59 11.30
CA ARG A 27 3.29 -4.60 12.69
C ARG A 27 1.79 -4.90 12.83
N VAL A 28 0.95 -4.42 11.90
CA VAL A 28 -0.51 -4.62 11.96
C VAL A 28 -0.91 -6.00 11.45
N TRP A 29 -0.34 -6.44 10.33
CA TRP A 29 -0.79 -7.65 9.64
C TRP A 29 0.18 -8.84 9.75
N GLY A 30 1.42 -8.61 10.19
CA GLY A 30 2.50 -9.59 10.11
C GLY A 30 3.13 -9.65 8.71
N ASP A 31 4.37 -10.15 8.62
CA ASP A 31 5.17 -10.13 7.38
C ASP A 31 4.48 -10.82 6.20
N LYS A 32 3.97 -12.05 6.40
CA LYS A 32 3.34 -12.83 5.31
C LYS A 32 2.11 -12.13 4.73
N MET A 33 1.20 -11.70 5.61
CA MET A 33 -0.05 -11.08 5.17
C MET A 33 0.19 -9.70 4.57
N PHE A 34 1.11 -8.91 5.14
CA PHE A 34 1.54 -7.64 4.56
C PHE A 34 2.08 -7.81 3.13
N ARG A 35 2.96 -8.80 2.90
CA ARG A 35 3.48 -9.10 1.56
C ARG A 35 2.37 -9.48 0.59
N THR A 36 1.47 -10.38 0.99
CA THR A 36 0.34 -10.79 0.15
C THR A 36 -0.57 -9.60 -0.21
N ILE A 37 -0.87 -8.71 0.74
CA ILE A 37 -1.65 -7.50 0.48
C ILE A 37 -0.93 -6.61 -0.54
N LYS A 38 0.36 -6.33 -0.32
CA LYS A 38 1.16 -5.46 -1.18
C LYS A 38 1.29 -6.04 -2.59
N GLU A 39 1.61 -7.33 -2.72
CA GLU A 39 1.68 -8.05 -4.00
C GLU A 39 0.35 -8.05 -4.75
N SER A 40 -0.77 -8.28 -4.05
CA SER A 40 -2.11 -8.25 -4.65
C SER A 40 -2.46 -6.86 -5.17
N MET A 41 -2.19 -5.81 -4.39
CA MET A 41 -2.45 -4.42 -4.81
C MET A 41 -1.56 -4.00 -5.97
N GLU A 42 -0.29 -4.42 -5.99
CA GLU A 42 0.61 -4.18 -7.12
C GLU A 42 0.14 -4.92 -8.38
N GLY A 43 -0.34 -6.16 -8.24
CA GLY A 43 -0.96 -6.90 -9.33
C GLY A 43 -2.20 -6.19 -9.89
N ALA A 44 -3.05 -5.67 -9.01
CA ALA A 44 -4.21 -4.86 -9.37
C ALA A 44 -3.82 -3.52 -10.01
N ARG A 45 -2.66 -2.95 -9.67
CA ARG A 45 -2.16 -1.75 -10.35
C ARG A 45 -1.73 -2.09 -11.78
N ALA A 46 -0.97 -3.17 -11.92
CA ALA A 46 -0.42 -3.60 -13.21
C ALA A 46 -1.51 -4.02 -14.21
N ASN A 47 -2.62 -4.58 -13.74
CA ASN A 47 -3.75 -4.99 -14.59
C ASN A 47 -4.80 -3.88 -14.79
N GLY A 48 -4.60 -2.69 -14.20
CA GLY A 48 -5.54 -1.56 -14.28
C GLY A 48 -6.81 -1.69 -13.44
N THR A 49 -6.89 -2.65 -12.51
CA THR A 49 -8.09 -2.88 -11.67
C THR A 49 -7.96 -2.38 -10.23
N LEU A 50 -6.86 -1.71 -9.86
CA LEU A 50 -6.63 -1.21 -8.49
C LEU A 50 -7.69 -0.19 -8.06
N CYS A 51 -8.11 0.67 -8.98
CA CYS A 51 -9.16 1.66 -8.76
C CYS A 51 -10.16 1.55 -9.91
N ASN A 52 -11.21 0.75 -9.74
CA ASN A 52 -12.28 0.72 -10.72
C ASN A 52 -13.02 2.07 -10.69
N SER A 53 -12.79 2.89 -11.71
CA SER A 53 -13.29 4.26 -11.81
C SER A 53 -14.63 4.35 -12.54
N GLU A 54 -15.24 3.21 -12.90
CA GLU A 54 -16.55 3.10 -13.55
C GLU A 54 -17.73 3.13 -12.55
N LEU A 55 -17.77 4.15 -11.69
CA LEU A 55 -18.93 4.47 -10.84
C LEU A 55 -19.61 5.76 -11.32
#